data_AF-A0A7C5UM39-F1
#
_entry.id   AF-A0A7C5UM39-F1
#
_cell.length_a   1.000
_cell.length_b   1.000
_cell.length_c   1.000
_cell.angle_alpha   90.00
_cell.angle_beta   90.00
_cell.angle_gamma   90.00
#
_symmetry.space_group_name_H-M   'P 1'
#
loop_
_entity.id
_entity.type
_entity.pdbx_description
1 polymer ?
#
loop_
_entity_poly.entity_id
_entity_poly.type
_entity_poly.pdbx_seq_one_letter_code
_entity_poly.pdbx_strand_id
1 'polypeptide(L)'
;MSESKENMKKIWPKVALVLLIIYTLSLAVATADEIFNLGLFPTKLERMIGKAIRNLKSPDSEVQLQAKKEIELYGDFAIPQLIKALDDPEIKEQVLELLKTVSGKDLGQDPKAWSDWYKKHKHEF
;
A
#
# COMPACT_ATOMS: atom_id res chain seq x y z
N MET A 1 -35.72 -31.20 30.85
CA MET A 1 -34.79 -30.19 30.29
C MET A 1 -33.54 -30.95 29.85
N SER A 2 -33.18 -30.97 28.56
CA SER A 2 -32.18 -31.91 28.05
C SER A 2 -30.76 -31.56 28.49
N GLU A 3 -29.97 -32.58 28.85
CA GLU A 3 -28.57 -32.53 29.30
C GLU A 3 -27.65 -31.69 28.40
N SER A 4 -27.95 -31.68 27.09
CA SER A 4 -27.25 -30.87 26.09
C SER A 4 -27.40 -29.35 26.33
N LYS A 5 -28.57 -28.88 26.81
CA LYS A 5 -28.79 -27.46 27.15
C LYS A 5 -28.00 -27.02 28.39
N GLU A 6 -27.77 -27.93 29.33
CA GLU A 6 -27.04 -27.64 30.57
C GLU A 6 -25.53 -27.58 30.33
N ASN A 7 -24.99 -28.49 29.52
CA ASN A 7 -23.58 -28.47 29.11
C ASN A 7 -23.25 -27.24 28.24
N MET A 8 -24.16 -26.85 27.33
CA MET A 8 -24.04 -25.60 26.58
C MET A 8 -23.94 -24.37 27.48
N LYS A 9 -24.80 -24.25 28.51
CA LYS A 9 -24.75 -23.13 29.45
C LYS A 9 -23.45 -23.06 30.25
N LYS A 10 -22.81 -24.20 30.55
CA LYS A 10 -21.51 -24.24 31.26
C LYS A 10 -20.33 -23.84 30.36
N ILE A 11 -20.40 -24.14 29.06
CA ILE A 11 -19.32 -23.87 28.10
C ILE A 11 -19.42 -22.46 27.51
N TRP A 12 -20.64 -21.91 27.42
CA TRP A 12 -20.90 -20.59 26.84
C TRP A 12 -20.01 -19.47 27.45
N PRO A 13 -19.82 -19.33 28.77
CA PRO A 13 -18.95 -18.26 29.30
C PRO A 13 -17.51 -18.34 28.77
N LYS A 14 -16.96 -19.55 28.60
CA LYS A 14 -15.61 -19.74 28.07
C LYS A 14 -15.54 -19.38 26.59
N VAL A 15 -16.54 -19.77 25.81
CA VAL A 15 -16.64 -19.40 24.39
C VAL A 15 -16.83 -17.89 24.23
N ALA A 16 -17.64 -17.25 25.09
CA ALA A 16 -17.82 -15.80 25.13
C ALA A 16 -16.50 -15.09 25.40
N LEU A 17 -15.75 -15.60 26.37
CA LEU A 17 -14.46 -15.04 26.76
C LEU A 17 -13.42 -15.21 25.64
N VAL A 18 -13.36 -16.36 24.97
CA VAL A 18 -12.49 -16.56 23.81
C VAL A 18 -12.87 -15.62 22.67
N LEU A 19 -14.15 -15.47 22.36
CA LEU A 19 -14.63 -14.54 21.34
C LEU A 19 -14.30 -13.08 21.70
N LEU A 20 -14.43 -12.70 22.97
CA LEU A 20 -14.06 -11.37 23.46
C LEU A 20 -12.56 -11.11 23.31
N ILE A 21 -11.71 -12.09 23.65
CA ILE A 21 -10.26 -12.00 23.47
C ILE A 21 -9.91 -11.83 21.98
N ILE A 22 -10.49 -12.63 21.10
CA ILE A 22 -10.25 -12.51 19.65
C ILE A 22 -10.70 -11.15 19.13
N TYR A 23 -11.87 -10.67 19.57
CA TYR A 23 -12.39 -9.37 19.18
C TYR A 23 -11.48 -8.23 19.63
N THR A 24 -11.05 -8.24 20.91
CA THR A 24 -10.18 -7.19 21.45
C THR A 24 -8.78 -7.21 20.83
N LEU A 25 -8.21 -8.39 20.53
CA LEU A 25 -6.95 -8.50 19.79
C LEU A 25 -7.09 -7.98 18.36
N SER A 26 -8.18 -8.31 17.68
CA SER A 26 -8.45 -7.82 16.31
C SER A 26 -8.62 -6.30 16.29
N LEU A 27 -9.35 -5.75 17.26
CA LEU A 27 -9.53 -4.31 17.41
C LEU A 27 -8.20 -3.63 17.72
N ALA A 28 -7.40 -4.18 18.64
CA ALA A 28 -6.08 -3.67 18.99
C ALA A 28 -5.15 -3.59 17.77
N VAL A 29 -5.11 -4.64 16.94
CA VAL A 29 -4.32 -4.66 15.70
C VAL A 29 -4.78 -3.59 14.72
N ALA A 30 -6.09 -3.41 14.53
CA ALA A 30 -6.63 -2.37 13.66
C ALA A 30 -6.28 -0.96 14.16
N THR A 31 -6.45 -0.69 15.45
CA THR A 31 -6.05 0.60 16.05
C THR A 31 -4.55 0.81 16.05
N ALA A 32 -3.75 -0.25 16.23
CA ALA A 32 -2.30 -0.14 16.24
C ALA A 32 -1.75 0.19 14.85
N ASP A 33 -2.33 -0.36 13.78
CA ASP A 33 -1.97 0.05 12.43
C ASP A 33 -2.29 1.53 12.16
N GLU A 34 -3.45 2.01 12.63
CA GLU A 34 -3.88 3.41 12.46
C GLU A 34 -3.03 4.39 13.30
N ILE A 35 -2.62 4.01 14.51
CA ILE A 35 -1.87 4.88 15.44
C ILE A 35 -0.35 4.80 15.19
N PHE A 36 0.19 3.62 14.91
CA PHE A 36 1.64 3.39 14.86
C PHE A 36 2.21 3.24 13.44
N ASN A 37 1.40 3.37 12.37
CA ASN A 37 1.86 3.25 10.98
C ASN A 37 2.76 2.02 10.78
N LEU A 38 2.33 0.87 11.32
CA LEU A 38 3.11 -0.38 11.33
C LEU A 38 3.35 -0.94 9.91
N GLY A 39 2.72 -0.36 8.89
CA GLY A 39 2.82 -0.77 7.50
C GLY A 39 2.07 -2.07 7.19
N LEU A 40 1.11 -2.46 8.04
CA LEU A 40 0.32 -3.68 7.84
C LEU A 40 -0.78 -3.44 6.81
N PHE A 41 -1.29 -2.21 6.72
CA PHE A 41 -2.20 -1.81 5.65
C PHE A 41 -1.66 -0.60 4.88
N PRO A 42 -1.69 -0.64 3.53
CA PRO A 42 -1.31 0.53 2.73
C PRO A 42 -2.27 1.67 3.00
N THR A 43 -1.72 2.86 3.19
CA THR A 43 -2.49 4.08 3.42
C THR A 43 -3.41 4.38 2.23
N LYS A 44 -4.41 5.24 2.45
CA LYS A 44 -5.28 5.70 1.36
C LYS A 44 -4.47 6.29 0.19
N LEU A 45 -3.39 7.02 0.50
CA LEU A 45 -2.51 7.61 -0.50
C LEU A 45 -1.76 6.54 -1.31
N GLU A 46 -1.16 5.56 -0.66
CA GLU A 46 -0.48 4.45 -1.35
C GLU A 46 -1.43 3.64 -2.24
N ARG A 47 -2.68 3.46 -1.80
CA ARG A 47 -3.71 2.81 -2.62
C ARG A 47 -4.06 3.63 -3.86
N MET A 48 -4.13 4.96 -3.73
CA MET A 48 -4.37 5.88 -4.85
C MET A 48 -3.20 5.87 -5.83
N ILE A 49 -1.96 5.98 -5.33
CA ILE A 49 -0.73 5.89 -6.14
C ILE A 49 -0.69 4.55 -6.89
N GLY A 50 -0.91 3.44 -6.19
CA GLY A 50 -0.92 2.12 -6.82
C GLY A 50 -2.02 1.97 -7.88
N LYS A 51 -3.18 2.63 -7.70
CA LYS A 51 -4.23 2.67 -8.72
C LYS A 51 -3.80 3.51 -9.93
N ALA A 52 -3.21 4.67 -9.72
CA ALA A 52 -2.70 5.50 -10.80
C ALA A 52 -1.62 4.77 -11.61
N ILE A 53 -0.66 4.09 -10.94
CA ILE A 53 0.36 3.29 -11.62
C ILE A 53 -0.26 2.19 -12.48
N ARG A 54 -1.28 1.48 -11.98
CA ARG A 54 -2.00 0.47 -12.78
C ARG A 54 -2.72 1.10 -13.99
N ASN A 55 -3.29 2.29 -13.81
CA ASN A 55 -3.97 3.02 -14.87
C ASN A 55 -3.02 3.49 -15.99
N LEU A 56 -1.70 3.55 -15.75
CA LEU A 56 -0.72 3.80 -16.82
C LEU A 56 -0.73 2.71 -17.92
N LYS A 57 -1.16 1.50 -17.58
CA LYS A 57 -1.35 0.38 -18.51
C LYS A 57 -2.68 0.40 -19.25
N SER A 58 -3.56 1.34 -18.93
CA SER A 58 -4.87 1.42 -19.57
C SER A 58 -4.69 1.66 -21.08
N PRO A 59 -5.45 0.96 -21.95
CA PRO A 59 -5.47 1.26 -23.38
C PRO A 59 -6.16 2.61 -23.68
N ASP A 60 -6.87 3.17 -22.71
CA ASP A 60 -7.53 4.47 -22.80
C ASP A 60 -6.54 5.60 -22.49
N SER A 61 -6.28 6.45 -23.49
CA SER A 61 -5.35 7.57 -23.39
C SER A 61 -5.76 8.63 -22.36
N GLU A 62 -7.05 8.83 -22.11
CA GLU A 62 -7.54 9.77 -21.10
C GLU A 62 -7.24 9.24 -19.70
N VAL A 63 -7.48 7.94 -19.47
CA VAL A 63 -7.17 7.26 -18.21
C VAL A 63 -5.66 7.27 -17.94
N GLN A 64 -4.84 7.04 -18.96
CA GLN A 64 -3.38 7.11 -18.85
C GLN A 64 -2.90 8.53 -18.53
N LEU A 65 -3.44 9.55 -19.20
CA LEU A 65 -3.07 10.94 -18.93
C LEU A 65 -3.48 11.38 -17.52
N GLN A 66 -4.66 10.98 -17.07
CA GLN A 66 -5.12 11.26 -15.71
C GLN A 66 -4.21 10.58 -14.68
N ALA A 67 -3.81 9.33 -14.92
CA ALA A 67 -2.88 8.62 -14.05
C ALA A 67 -1.53 9.34 -13.92
N LYS A 68 -0.98 9.86 -15.02
CA LYS A 68 0.26 10.66 -14.99
C LYS A 68 0.09 11.90 -14.11
N LYS A 69 -0.98 12.66 -14.30
CA LYS A 69 -1.28 13.87 -13.50
C LYS A 69 -1.49 13.55 -12.02
N GLU A 70 -2.17 12.45 -11.70
CA GLU A 70 -2.37 12.00 -10.33
C GLU A 70 -1.03 11.67 -9.66
N ILE A 71 -0.15 10.95 -10.35
CA ILE A 71 1.19 10.61 -9.86
C ILE A 71 2.03 11.86 -9.64
N GLU A 72 2.03 12.81 -10.57
CA GLU A 72 2.72 14.10 -10.42
C GLU A 72 2.18 14.91 -9.22
N LEU A 73 0.86 14.91 -9.02
CA LEU A 73 0.22 15.57 -7.89
C LEU A 73 0.61 14.95 -6.54
N TYR A 74 0.80 13.63 -6.50
CA TYR A 74 1.27 12.94 -5.29
C TYR A 74 2.73 13.22 -4.97
N GLY A 75 3.52 13.68 -5.95
CA GLY A 75 4.90 14.10 -5.73
C GLY A 75 5.74 12.99 -5.10
N ASP A 76 6.60 13.36 -4.16
CA ASP A 76 7.61 12.47 -3.56
C ASP A 76 7.02 11.18 -2.96
N PHE A 77 5.77 11.22 -2.49
CA PHE A 77 5.08 10.04 -1.95
C PHE A 77 4.89 8.93 -2.99
N ALA A 78 4.92 9.25 -4.29
CA ALA A 78 4.80 8.26 -5.36
C ALA A 78 6.12 7.50 -5.63
N ILE A 79 7.27 8.05 -5.22
CA ILE A 79 8.61 7.51 -5.52
C ILE A 79 8.74 6.03 -5.10
N PRO A 80 8.41 5.60 -3.86
CA PRO A 80 8.56 4.21 -3.46
C PRO A 80 7.78 3.21 -4.34
N GLN A 81 6.60 3.61 -4.80
CA GLN A 81 5.73 2.77 -5.62
C GLN A 81 6.17 2.79 -7.09
N LEU A 82 6.63 3.94 -7.60
CA LEU A 82 7.23 4.05 -8.93
C LEU A 82 8.50 3.21 -9.05
N ILE A 83 9.37 3.20 -8.03
CA ILE A 83 10.56 2.34 -8.01
C ILE A 83 10.19 0.86 -8.14
N LYS A 84 9.13 0.41 -7.46
CA LYS A 84 8.62 -0.97 -7.59
C LYS A 84 8.02 -1.25 -8.97
N ALA A 85 7.45 -0.22 -9.61
CA ALA A 85 6.86 -0.33 -10.94
C ALA A 85 7.91 -0.40 -12.08
N LEU A 86 9.18 -0.11 -11.80
CA LEU A 86 10.27 -0.22 -12.78
C LEU A 86 10.57 -1.67 -13.22
N ASP A 87 10.18 -2.66 -12.43
CA ASP A 87 10.28 -4.08 -12.78
C ASP A 87 9.31 -4.46 -13.93
N ASP A 88 8.35 -3.59 -14.24
CA ASP A 88 7.33 -3.82 -15.24
C ASP A 88 7.73 -3.23 -16.61
N PRO A 89 8.05 -4.07 -17.61
CA PRO A 89 8.61 -3.60 -18.88
C PRO A 89 7.62 -2.75 -19.70
N GLU A 90 6.31 -2.93 -19.53
CA GLU A 90 5.28 -2.22 -20.31
C GLU A 90 5.17 -0.74 -19.94
N ILE A 91 5.39 -0.42 -18.66
CA ILE A 91 5.28 0.95 -18.14
C ILE A 91 6.63 1.55 -17.75
N LYS A 92 7.71 0.79 -17.87
CA LYS A 92 9.05 1.18 -17.46
C LYS A 92 9.45 2.57 -17.95
N GLU A 93 9.27 2.86 -19.23
CA GLU A 93 9.65 4.16 -19.80
C GLU A 93 8.83 5.30 -19.20
N GLN A 94 7.52 5.13 -19.06
CA GLN A 94 6.63 6.11 -18.46
C GLN A 94 6.96 6.32 -16.97
N VAL A 95 7.27 5.25 -16.25
CA VAL A 95 7.66 5.28 -14.85
C VAL A 95 8.99 6.01 -14.67
N LEU A 96 9.96 5.80 -15.57
CA LEU A 96 11.23 6.54 -15.55
C LEU A 96 11.02 8.04 -15.80
N GLU A 97 10.17 8.42 -16.75
CA GLU A 97 9.82 9.83 -16.97
C GLU A 97 9.17 10.45 -15.73
N LEU A 98 8.19 9.76 -15.15
CA LEU A 98 7.50 10.23 -13.94
C LEU A 98 8.47 10.32 -12.75
N LEU A 99 9.39 9.37 -12.59
CA LEU A 99 10.42 9.43 -11.56
C LEU A 99 11.32 10.65 -11.73
N LYS A 100 11.72 11.00 -12.97
CA LYS A 100 12.51 12.21 -13.24
C LYS A 100 11.75 13.48 -12.88
N THR A 101 10.48 13.56 -13.29
CA THR A 101 9.62 14.71 -13.00
C THR A 101 9.39 14.88 -11.51
N VAL A 102 9.01 13.80 -10.83
CA VAL A 102 8.64 13.81 -9.41
C VAL A 102 9.86 14.04 -8.51
N SER A 103 10.99 13.36 -8.78
CA SER A 103 12.20 13.49 -7.96
C SER A 103 13.05 14.73 -8.31
N GLY A 104 12.78 15.37 -9.45
CA GLY A 104 13.61 16.45 -10.00
C GLY A 104 15.04 16.03 -10.36
N LYS A 105 15.32 14.72 -10.47
CA LYS A 105 16.64 14.17 -10.78
C LYS A 105 16.64 13.39 -12.09
N ASP A 106 17.74 13.47 -12.84
CA ASP A 106 17.97 12.60 -13.98
C ASP A 106 19.07 11.58 -13.63
N LEU A 107 18.67 10.36 -13.25
CA LEU A 107 19.57 9.23 -12.98
C LEU A 107 19.72 8.30 -14.20
N GLY A 108 19.28 8.74 -15.38
CA GLY A 108 19.24 7.93 -16.59
C GLY A 108 18.11 6.88 -16.61
N GLN A 109 18.27 5.89 -17.48
CA GLN A 109 17.28 4.83 -17.76
C GLN A 109 17.53 3.54 -16.99
N ASP A 110 18.55 3.49 -16.12
CA ASP A 110 18.90 2.28 -15.37
C ASP A 110 18.02 2.15 -14.12
N PRO A 111 17.15 1.12 -14.04
CA PRO A 111 16.33 0.89 -12.85
C PRO A 111 17.14 0.66 -11.58
N LYS A 112 18.36 0.10 -11.70
CA LYS A 112 19.21 -0.13 -10.52
C LYS A 112 19.68 1.18 -9.91
N ALA A 113 20.09 2.15 -10.74
CA ALA A 113 20.49 3.46 -10.27
C ALA A 113 19.37 4.15 -9.47
N TRP A 114 18.13 4.05 -9.95
CA TRP A 114 16.95 4.55 -9.25
C TRP A 114 16.68 3.82 -7.93
N SER A 115 16.78 2.49 -7.91
CA SER A 115 16.58 1.69 -6.70
C SER A 115 17.64 1.98 -5.63
N ASP A 116 18.91 2.10 -6.03
CA ASP A 116 20.02 2.36 -5.11
C ASP A 116 20.00 3.80 -4.58
N TRP A 117 19.61 4.77 -5.42
CA TRP A 117 19.33 6.13 -4.97
C TRP A 117 18.23 6.16 -3.91
N TYR A 118 17.10 5.50 -4.18
CA TYR A 118 15.99 5.42 -3.22
C TYR A 118 16.42 4.77 -1.90
N LYS A 119 17.19 3.68 -1.92
CA LYS A 119 17.70 3.05 -0.69
C LYS A 119 18.55 4.02 0.15
N LYS A 120 19.34 4.86 -0.50
CA LYS A 120 20.19 5.86 0.18
C LYS A 120 19.37 7.00 0.80
N HIS A 121 18.24 7.36 0.20
CA HIS A 121 17.37 8.48 0.62
C HIS A 121 16.07 7.98 1.27
N LYS A 122 16.00 6.70 1.63
CA LYS A 122 14.79 6.05 2.17
C LYS A 122 14.26 6.71 3.45
N HIS A 123 15.09 7.46 4.15
CA HIS A 123 14.69 8.18 5.38
C HIS A 123 14.17 9.60 5.11
N GLU A 124 14.23 10.06 3.87
CA GLU A 124 13.77 11.39 3.45
C GLU A 124 12.37 11.34 2.80
N PHE A 125 11.81 10.14 2.62
CA PHE A 125 10.53 9.87 1.97
C PHE A 125 9.68 8.89 2.78
#